data_AF-A0A5D0QBW8-F1
#
_entry.id   AF-A0A5D0QBW8-F1
#
_cell.length_a   1.000
_cell.length_b   1.000
_cell.length_c   1.000
_cell.angle_alpha   90.00
_cell.angle_beta   90.00
_cell.angle_gamma   90.00
#
_symmetry.space_group_name_H-M   'P 1'
#
loop_
_entity.id
_entity.type
_entity.pdbx_description
1 polymer ?
#
loop_
_entity_poly.entity_id
_entity_poly.type
_entity_poly.pdbx_seq_one_letter_code
_entity_poly.pdbx_strand_id
1 'polypeptide(L)'
;MSEARRWAIDAASAAARVPAEGAEAAVWTVYGWAEVALGCAVLARPGAFAGLDQVIAGRGVRRGGIAAARLRALRAMAGPVPGYYPVPESPGPVPPVAESTWHLCAALAEFCDALPARRGHPRVPDGAADHLWWGEKYRPSARRGHLVVPGRPYTGLARRVWMRLPGHPAVLVDVPRRAPEPYRRVWRGIHEGAHLDHLAAGEGRSGSLAGPHPAEFGHGLLAAESYAMAVELVALLESSERGEGRVAGCLRDGIAERIGRLPGFPGRLRLTGRTLRRAAGHREPELAALPTLAAAYVTGPLRLLAGDDLALPVRLRADLAGRWEALTRRWPAARRLMAIVRDVHADEVSDASPLFVVQ
;
A
#
# COMPACT_ATOMS: atom_id res chain seq x y z
N MET A 1 -8.17 29.45 -12.30
CA MET A 1 -7.92 27.98 -12.42
C MET A 1 -8.89 27.27 -11.49
N SER A 2 -9.66 26.28 -11.96
CA SER A 2 -10.60 25.55 -11.08
C SER A 2 -9.85 24.78 -9.99
N GLU A 3 -10.50 24.56 -8.84
CA GLU A 3 -9.92 23.81 -7.73
C GLU A 3 -9.53 22.38 -8.14
N ALA A 4 -10.39 21.70 -8.90
CA ALA A 4 -10.11 20.37 -9.44
C ALA A 4 -8.88 20.35 -10.37
N ARG A 5 -8.68 21.38 -11.20
CA ARG A 5 -7.50 21.50 -12.05
C ARG A 5 -6.23 21.69 -11.23
N ARG A 6 -6.28 22.54 -10.20
CA ARG A 6 -5.15 22.78 -9.29
C ARG A 6 -4.77 21.52 -8.53
N TRP A 7 -5.75 20.84 -7.93
CA TRP A 7 -5.52 19.56 -7.24
C TRP A 7 -4.88 18.53 -8.18
N ALA A 8 -5.35 18.40 -9.43
CA ALA A 8 -4.79 17.45 -10.38
C ALA A 8 -3.33 17.76 -10.73
N ILE A 9 -2.97 19.05 -10.86
CA ILE A 9 -1.57 19.48 -11.09
C ILE A 9 -0.71 19.12 -9.87
N ASP A 10 -1.16 19.45 -8.66
CA ASP A 10 -0.41 19.20 -7.44
C ASP A 10 -0.24 17.69 -7.19
N ALA A 11 -1.30 16.91 -7.37
CA ALA A 11 -1.30 15.46 -7.22
C ALA A 11 -0.43 14.77 -8.28
N ALA A 12 -0.52 15.16 -9.55
CA ALA A 12 0.31 14.59 -10.61
C ALA A 12 1.79 14.97 -10.45
N SER A 13 2.07 16.17 -9.91
CA SER A 13 3.42 16.60 -9.58
C SER A 13 3.98 15.84 -8.38
N ALA A 14 3.16 15.54 -7.37
CA ALA A 14 3.53 14.70 -6.24
C ALA A 14 3.76 13.24 -6.64
N ALA A 15 2.91 12.69 -7.52
CA ALA A 15 3.06 11.35 -8.09
C ALA A 15 4.39 11.15 -8.83
N ALA A 16 4.97 12.21 -9.39
CA ALA A 16 6.26 12.17 -10.07
C ALA A 16 7.47 12.31 -9.11
N ARG A 17 7.26 12.58 -7.82
CA ARG A 17 8.32 12.61 -6.79
C ARG A 17 8.42 11.23 -6.13
N VAL A 18 9.06 10.32 -6.84
CA VAL A 18 9.15 8.90 -6.44
C VAL A 18 10.52 8.59 -5.80
N PRO A 19 10.58 7.67 -4.82
CA PRO A 19 11.82 7.28 -4.16
C PRO A 19 12.54 6.17 -4.95
N ALA A 20 12.68 6.36 -6.26
CA ALA A 20 13.28 5.40 -7.18
C ALA A 20 13.96 6.14 -8.33
N GLU A 21 14.81 5.44 -9.08
CA GLU A 21 15.55 5.99 -10.21
C GLU A 21 15.30 5.20 -11.50
N GLY A 22 15.72 5.76 -12.63
CA GLY A 22 15.70 5.09 -13.93
C GLY A 22 14.33 4.54 -14.34
N ALA A 23 14.30 3.27 -14.77
CA ALA A 23 13.08 2.64 -15.28
C ALA A 23 12.00 2.48 -14.19
N GLU A 24 12.38 2.20 -12.94
CA GLU A 24 11.43 2.10 -11.83
C GLU A 24 10.76 3.45 -11.60
N ALA A 25 11.52 4.54 -11.62
CA ALA A 25 10.97 5.89 -11.45
C ALA A 25 9.91 6.23 -12.51
N ALA A 26 10.15 5.84 -13.76
CA ALA A 26 9.20 6.04 -14.85
C ALA A 26 7.92 5.23 -14.65
N VAL A 27 8.01 3.94 -14.33
CA VAL A 27 6.84 3.10 -14.04
C VAL A 27 6.05 3.65 -12.85
N TRP A 28 6.74 4.02 -11.78
CA TRP A 28 6.09 4.53 -10.57
C TRP A 28 5.40 5.87 -10.81
N THR A 29 6.03 6.77 -11.56
CA THR A 29 5.41 8.04 -11.95
C THR A 29 4.10 7.80 -12.71
N VAL A 30 4.11 6.88 -13.69
CA VAL A 30 2.91 6.56 -14.48
C VAL A 30 1.86 5.82 -13.64
N TYR A 31 2.28 4.95 -12.72
CA TYR A 31 1.39 4.33 -11.73
C TYR A 31 0.68 5.39 -10.89
N GLY A 32 1.42 6.36 -10.35
CA GLY A 32 0.85 7.46 -9.58
C GLY A 32 -0.08 8.34 -10.41
N TRP A 33 0.26 8.64 -11.67
CA TRP A 33 -0.63 9.36 -12.59
C TRP A 33 -1.91 8.59 -12.90
N ALA A 34 -1.88 7.26 -12.97
CA ALA A 34 -3.09 6.46 -13.10
C ALA A 34 -4.00 6.62 -11.88
N GLU A 35 -3.46 6.71 -10.67
CA GLU A 35 -4.26 7.00 -9.47
C GLU A 35 -4.83 8.43 -9.47
N VAL A 36 -4.07 9.41 -9.97
CA VAL A 36 -4.58 10.78 -10.16
C VAL A 36 -5.69 10.81 -11.21
N ALA A 37 -5.53 10.07 -12.31
CA ALA A 37 -6.56 9.93 -13.36
C ALA A 37 -7.85 9.31 -12.82
N LEU A 38 -7.75 8.34 -11.92
CA LEU A 38 -8.91 7.80 -11.21
C LEU A 38 -9.60 8.89 -10.39
N GLY A 39 -8.87 9.67 -9.60
CA GLY A 39 -9.44 10.78 -8.85
C GLY A 39 -10.07 11.87 -9.73
N CYS A 40 -9.46 12.19 -10.89
CA CYS A 40 -10.06 13.07 -11.90
C CYS A 40 -11.40 12.51 -12.42
N ALA A 41 -11.46 11.20 -12.68
CA ALA A 41 -12.66 10.53 -13.16
C ALA A 41 -13.76 10.48 -12.10
N VAL A 42 -13.40 10.27 -10.83
CA VAL A 42 -14.32 10.27 -9.68
C VAL A 42 -14.87 11.66 -9.41
N LEU A 43 -14.03 12.70 -9.48
CA LEU A 43 -14.47 14.10 -9.33
C LEU A 43 -15.50 14.48 -10.41
N ALA A 44 -15.35 13.94 -11.63
CA ALA A 44 -16.18 14.24 -12.79
C ALA A 44 -16.37 15.76 -13.04
N ARG A 45 -15.37 16.57 -12.66
CA ARG A 45 -15.41 18.04 -12.79
C ARG A 45 -14.70 18.50 -14.07
N PRO A 46 -15.23 19.52 -14.75
CA PRO A 46 -14.53 20.17 -15.85
C PRO A 46 -13.13 20.65 -15.43
N GLY A 47 -12.13 20.29 -16.22
CA GLY A 47 -10.75 20.72 -16.05
C GLY A 47 -9.87 19.88 -15.12
N ALA A 48 -10.39 18.84 -14.43
CA ALA A 48 -9.56 17.93 -13.64
C ALA A 48 -8.51 17.24 -14.52
N PHE A 49 -8.95 16.61 -15.61
CA PHE A 49 -8.04 16.01 -16.58
C PHE A 49 -7.12 17.01 -17.27
N ALA A 50 -7.56 18.27 -17.48
CA ALA A 50 -6.69 19.29 -18.07
C ALA A 50 -5.46 19.61 -17.20
N GLY A 51 -5.58 19.50 -15.87
CA GLY A 51 -4.45 19.64 -14.96
C GLY A 51 -3.46 18.47 -15.07
N LEU A 52 -3.98 17.24 -15.14
CA LEU A 52 -3.17 16.05 -15.37
C LEU A 52 -2.47 16.08 -16.75
N ASP A 53 -3.22 16.43 -17.80
CA ASP A 53 -2.73 16.59 -19.17
C ASP A 53 -1.53 17.55 -19.23
N GLN A 54 -1.62 18.68 -18.51
CA GLN A 54 -0.55 19.68 -18.41
C GLN A 54 0.73 19.11 -17.79
N VAL A 55 0.61 18.36 -16.69
CA VAL A 55 1.79 17.77 -16.01
C VAL A 55 2.43 16.68 -16.87
N ILE A 56 1.62 15.81 -17.49
CA ILE A 56 2.14 14.74 -18.36
C ILE A 56 2.88 15.33 -19.55
N ALA A 57 2.31 16.36 -20.19
CA ALA A 57 2.94 17.03 -21.33
C ALA A 57 4.32 17.64 -20.96
N GLY A 58 4.44 18.23 -19.77
CA GLY A 58 5.67 18.87 -19.31
C GLY A 58 6.76 17.91 -18.78
N ARG A 59 6.42 16.67 -18.42
CA ARG A 59 7.35 15.73 -17.77
C ARG A 59 8.10 14.80 -18.72
N GLY A 60 7.60 14.61 -19.94
CA GLY A 60 8.31 13.86 -20.98
C GLY A 60 8.45 12.34 -20.79
N VAL A 61 7.80 11.74 -19.79
CA VAL A 61 7.81 10.28 -19.60
C VAL A 61 7.02 9.60 -20.73
N ARG A 62 7.70 8.83 -21.58
CA ARG A 62 7.09 8.21 -22.77
C ARG A 62 6.66 6.76 -22.58
N ARG A 63 7.36 6.00 -21.74
CA ARG A 63 7.09 4.59 -21.47
C ARG A 63 6.73 4.44 -20.00
N GLY A 64 5.69 3.69 -19.70
CA GLY A 64 5.20 3.50 -18.33
C GLY A 64 4.82 2.06 -17.98
N GLY A 65 5.12 1.11 -18.86
CA GLY A 65 4.73 -0.29 -18.70
C GLY A 65 3.22 -0.46 -18.55
N ILE A 66 2.81 -1.52 -17.85
CA ILE A 66 1.40 -1.91 -17.71
C ILE A 66 0.53 -0.79 -17.13
N ALA A 67 1.07 0.03 -16.22
CA ALA A 67 0.35 1.17 -15.64
C ALA A 67 -0.07 2.22 -16.68
N ALA A 68 0.66 2.36 -17.79
CA ALA A 68 0.31 3.30 -18.86
C ALA A 68 -1.01 2.92 -19.54
N ALA A 69 -1.29 1.62 -19.73
CA ALA A 69 -2.56 1.16 -20.30
C ALA A 69 -3.74 1.60 -19.43
N ARG A 70 -3.60 1.47 -18.10
CA ARG A 70 -4.59 1.90 -17.10
C ARG A 70 -4.80 3.42 -17.10
N LEU A 71 -3.71 4.19 -17.10
CA LEU A 71 -3.75 5.65 -17.21
C LEU A 71 -4.50 6.11 -18.47
N ARG A 72 -4.17 5.53 -19.64
CA ARG A 72 -4.82 5.85 -20.91
C ARG A 72 -6.30 5.48 -20.90
N ALA A 73 -6.66 4.32 -20.35
CA ALA A 73 -8.05 3.90 -20.23
C ALA A 73 -8.88 4.86 -19.36
N LEU A 74 -8.35 5.28 -18.21
CA LEU A 74 -8.98 6.29 -17.35
C LEU A 74 -9.11 7.64 -18.06
N ARG A 75 -8.08 8.08 -18.80
CA ARG A 75 -8.15 9.33 -19.58
C ARG A 75 -9.17 9.26 -20.71
N ALA A 76 -9.32 8.10 -21.36
CA ALA A 76 -10.26 7.89 -22.46
C ALA A 76 -11.72 8.06 -22.04
N MET A 77 -12.04 7.82 -20.76
CA MET A 77 -13.37 8.07 -20.20
C MET A 77 -13.80 9.54 -20.29
N ALA A 78 -12.85 10.47 -20.38
CA ALA A 78 -13.08 11.90 -20.47
C ALA A 78 -12.80 12.48 -21.88
N GLY A 79 -12.69 11.63 -22.90
CA GLY A 79 -12.44 12.02 -24.29
C GLY A 79 -11.11 11.52 -24.86
N PRO A 80 -10.70 12.00 -26.05
CA PRO A 80 -9.50 11.50 -26.74
C PRO A 80 -8.25 11.57 -25.88
N VAL A 81 -7.44 10.51 -25.92
CA VAL A 81 -6.16 10.44 -25.20
C VAL A 81 -5.09 11.19 -26.00
N PRO A 82 -4.46 12.25 -25.46
CA PRO A 82 -3.43 12.98 -26.18
C PRO A 82 -2.22 12.12 -26.55
N GLY A 83 -1.59 12.41 -27.70
CA GLY A 83 -0.46 11.62 -28.24
C GLY A 83 0.79 11.59 -27.37
N TYR A 84 0.93 12.56 -26.44
CA TYR A 84 2.05 12.62 -25.50
C TYR A 84 1.89 11.72 -24.27
N TYR A 85 0.74 11.06 -24.08
CA TYR A 85 0.53 10.14 -22.96
C TYR A 85 1.48 8.93 -23.05
N PRO A 86 2.01 8.45 -21.91
CA PRO A 86 2.87 7.28 -21.89
C PRO A 86 2.22 6.06 -22.56
N VAL A 87 3.04 5.22 -23.19
CA VAL A 87 2.62 3.96 -23.81
C VAL A 87 2.92 2.74 -22.93
N PRO A 88 2.23 1.59 -23.13
CA PRO A 88 2.40 0.38 -22.33
C PRO A 88 3.73 -0.37 -22.47
N GLU A 89 4.68 0.20 -23.21
CA GLU A 89 6.02 -0.37 -23.38
C GLU A 89 6.83 -0.28 -22.09
N SER A 90 7.73 -1.24 -21.89
CA SER A 90 8.65 -1.26 -20.75
C SER A 90 9.62 -0.07 -20.82
N PRO A 91 9.80 0.71 -19.74
CA PRO A 91 10.83 1.76 -19.67
C PRO A 91 12.26 1.22 -19.61
N GLY A 92 12.46 -0.07 -19.32
CA GLY A 92 13.76 -0.69 -19.18
C GLY A 92 13.82 -1.68 -18.00
N PRO A 93 14.99 -2.27 -17.73
CA PRO A 93 15.19 -3.14 -16.58
C PRO A 93 15.17 -2.34 -15.26
N VAL A 94 14.72 -2.99 -14.18
CA VAL A 94 14.75 -2.44 -12.81
C VAL A 94 15.70 -3.25 -11.94
N PRO A 95 16.27 -2.66 -10.87
CA PRO A 95 17.10 -3.39 -9.92
C PRO A 95 16.36 -4.58 -9.31
N PRO A 96 17.06 -5.68 -8.97
CA PRO A 96 16.44 -6.79 -8.24
C PRO A 96 16.07 -6.37 -6.82
N VAL A 97 15.14 -7.12 -6.21
CA VAL A 97 14.82 -7.01 -4.78
C VAL A 97 16.05 -7.40 -3.95
N ALA A 98 16.39 -6.57 -2.95
CA ALA A 98 17.56 -6.73 -2.09
C ALA A 98 17.55 -8.05 -1.29
N GLU A 99 18.75 -8.56 -0.96
CA GLU A 99 18.91 -9.81 -0.20
C GLU A 99 18.26 -9.75 1.19
N SER A 100 18.41 -8.62 1.89
CA SER A 100 17.76 -8.39 3.19
C SER A 100 16.24 -8.52 3.12
N THR A 101 15.61 -8.13 2.00
CA THR A 101 14.17 -8.30 1.81
C THR A 101 13.79 -9.79 1.77
N TRP A 102 14.58 -10.63 1.12
CA TRP A 102 14.33 -12.08 1.11
C TRP A 102 14.52 -12.70 2.51
N HIS A 103 15.53 -12.28 3.27
CA HIS A 103 15.70 -12.72 4.66
C HIS A 103 14.47 -12.36 5.52
N LEU A 104 13.96 -11.14 5.37
CA LEU A 104 12.76 -10.69 6.08
C LEU A 104 11.49 -11.43 5.61
N CYS A 105 11.38 -11.80 4.33
CA CYS A 105 10.30 -12.68 3.86
C CYS A 105 10.33 -14.05 4.54
N ALA A 106 11.52 -14.66 4.68
CA ALA A 106 11.66 -15.95 5.34
C ALA A 106 11.21 -15.87 6.81
N ALA A 107 11.72 -14.87 7.54
CA ALA A 107 11.37 -14.65 8.94
C ALA A 107 9.86 -14.38 9.12
N LEU A 108 9.25 -13.57 8.25
CA LEU A 108 7.82 -13.27 8.28
C LEU A 108 6.97 -14.51 7.96
N ALA A 109 7.43 -15.36 7.03
CA ALA A 109 6.74 -16.61 6.71
C ALA A 109 6.81 -17.62 7.86
N GLU A 110 7.96 -17.76 8.51
CA GLU A 110 8.13 -18.59 9.70
C GLU A 110 7.27 -18.11 10.86
N PHE A 111 7.21 -16.79 11.08
CA PHE A 111 6.30 -16.17 12.03
C PHE A 111 4.85 -16.58 11.76
N CYS A 112 4.38 -16.45 10.52
CA CYS A 112 3.01 -16.81 10.14
C CYS A 112 2.73 -18.30 10.35
N ASP A 113 3.69 -19.17 10.02
CA ASP A 113 3.56 -20.62 10.14
C ASP A 113 3.51 -21.10 11.60
N ALA A 114 4.15 -20.37 12.51
CA ALA A 114 4.16 -20.65 13.95
C ALA A 114 2.83 -20.30 14.65
N LEU A 115 1.94 -19.53 14.01
CA LEU A 115 0.66 -19.16 14.61
C LEU A 115 -0.38 -20.28 14.47
N PRO A 116 -1.27 -20.48 15.46
CA PRO A 116 -2.26 -21.55 15.43
C PRO A 116 -3.28 -21.34 14.30
N ALA A 117 -3.60 -22.43 13.60
CA ALA A 117 -4.71 -22.47 12.66
C ALA A 117 -5.99 -22.87 13.41
N ARG A 118 -6.90 -21.91 13.64
CA ARG A 118 -8.22 -22.17 14.22
C ARG A 118 -9.30 -22.02 13.15
N ARG A 119 -10.38 -22.77 13.27
CA ARG A 119 -11.60 -22.56 12.48
C ARG A 119 -12.51 -21.62 13.28
N GLY A 120 -13.10 -20.63 12.62
CA GLY A 120 -14.05 -19.70 13.24
C GLY A 120 -15.03 -19.18 12.19
N HIS A 121 -16.17 -18.64 12.61
CA HIS A 121 -17.21 -18.14 11.71
C HIS A 121 -17.76 -16.79 12.17
N PRO A 122 -17.31 -15.67 11.58
CA PRO A 122 -18.05 -14.42 11.67
C PRO A 122 -18.86 -14.20 10.38
N ARG A 123 -20.19 -14.16 10.50
CA ARG A 123 -21.12 -13.56 9.51
C ARG A 123 -21.21 -12.06 9.78
N VAL A 124 -21.13 -11.22 8.74
CA VAL A 124 -21.15 -9.74 8.80
C VAL A 124 -21.77 -9.21 7.49
N PRO A 125 -22.40 -8.01 7.45
CA PRO A 125 -23.15 -7.49 6.29
C PRO A 125 -22.33 -7.15 5.03
N ASP A 126 -23.02 -7.13 3.87
CA ASP A 126 -22.48 -6.98 2.51
C ASP A 126 -22.39 -5.50 2.05
N GLY A 127 -21.51 -4.70 2.65
CA GLY A 127 -21.32 -3.29 2.28
C GLY A 127 -19.93 -2.74 2.59
N ALA A 128 -19.41 -1.81 1.78
CA ALA A 128 -18.11 -1.17 2.05
C ALA A 128 -18.10 -0.42 3.39
N ALA A 129 -19.15 0.34 3.69
CA ALA A 129 -19.29 1.05 4.97
C ALA A 129 -19.37 0.07 6.15
N ASP A 130 -20.11 -1.02 6.01
CA ASP A 130 -20.23 -2.06 7.04
C ASP A 130 -18.90 -2.78 7.28
N HIS A 131 -18.13 -3.04 6.22
CA HIS A 131 -16.80 -3.61 6.35
C HIS A 131 -15.84 -2.65 7.07
N LEU A 132 -15.90 -1.35 6.75
CA LEU A 132 -15.08 -0.33 7.41
C LEU A 132 -15.39 -0.22 8.90
N TRP A 133 -16.68 -0.20 9.25
CA TRP A 133 -17.14 -0.20 10.64
C TRP A 133 -16.74 -1.48 11.38
N TRP A 134 -16.95 -2.65 10.76
CA TRP A 134 -16.53 -3.94 11.32
C TRP A 134 -15.02 -3.99 11.60
N GLY A 135 -14.23 -3.39 10.71
CA GLY A 135 -12.78 -3.37 10.79
C GLY A 135 -12.21 -2.53 11.93
N GLU A 136 -12.96 -1.58 12.47
CA GLU A 136 -12.49 -0.61 13.48
C GLU A 136 -11.79 -1.28 14.67
N LYS A 137 -12.31 -2.40 15.16
CA LYS A 137 -11.73 -3.12 16.31
C LYS A 137 -10.30 -3.62 16.07
N TYR A 138 -9.90 -3.84 14.82
CA TYR A 138 -8.57 -4.31 14.43
C TYR A 138 -7.59 -3.17 14.14
N ARG A 139 -8.07 -1.94 13.95
CA ARG A 139 -7.23 -0.80 13.59
C ARG A 139 -6.83 -0.03 14.86
N PRO A 140 -5.53 0.21 15.13
CA PRO A 140 -5.07 0.85 16.36
C PRO A 140 -5.71 2.21 16.64
N SER A 141 -5.94 3.00 15.58
CA SER A 141 -6.38 4.41 15.66
C SER A 141 -7.59 4.67 14.76
N ALA A 142 -8.54 3.74 14.73
CA ALA A 142 -9.70 3.78 13.83
C ALA A 142 -10.37 5.16 13.81
N ARG A 143 -10.54 5.71 12.61
CA ARG A 143 -11.25 6.96 12.33
C ARG A 143 -12.58 6.66 11.61
N ARG A 144 -13.46 7.65 11.68
CA ARG A 144 -14.78 7.68 11.03
C ARG A 144 -14.90 8.95 10.19
N GLY A 145 -16.00 9.06 9.44
CA GLY A 145 -16.28 10.24 8.60
C GLY A 145 -15.68 10.14 7.20
N HIS A 146 -15.24 8.95 6.78
CA HIS A 146 -14.79 8.71 5.41
C HIS A 146 -15.99 8.75 4.44
N LEU A 147 -15.73 9.20 3.22
CA LEU A 147 -16.72 9.20 2.15
C LEU A 147 -16.54 7.95 1.28
N VAL A 148 -17.59 7.13 1.16
CA VAL A 148 -17.60 5.99 0.22
C VAL A 148 -18.35 6.40 -1.05
N VAL A 149 -17.68 6.31 -2.20
CA VAL A 149 -18.26 6.64 -3.50
C VAL A 149 -18.42 5.39 -4.38
N PRO A 150 -19.50 5.28 -5.19
CA PRO A 150 -19.66 4.16 -6.11
C PRO A 150 -18.52 4.07 -7.14
N GLY A 151 -17.90 2.90 -7.27
CA GLY A 151 -16.74 2.69 -8.14
C GLY A 151 -16.98 1.78 -9.36
N ARG A 152 -18.23 1.34 -9.60
CA ARG A 152 -18.55 0.37 -10.66
C ARG A 152 -17.97 0.70 -12.04
N PRO A 153 -18.00 1.96 -12.54
CA PRO A 153 -17.41 2.33 -13.83
C PRO A 153 -15.89 2.11 -13.92
N TYR A 154 -15.21 2.02 -12.78
CA TYR A 154 -13.75 1.89 -12.69
C TYR A 154 -13.31 0.45 -12.36
N THR A 155 -14.21 -0.53 -12.51
CA THR A 155 -13.90 -1.95 -12.28
C THR A 155 -12.75 -2.39 -13.20
N GLY A 156 -11.68 -2.93 -12.61
CA GLY A 156 -10.46 -3.31 -13.34
C GLY A 156 -9.49 -2.15 -13.63
N LEU A 157 -9.87 -0.90 -13.35
CA LEU A 157 -9.03 0.29 -13.52
C LEU A 157 -8.58 0.88 -12.18
N ALA A 158 -9.31 0.66 -11.09
CA ALA A 158 -8.91 1.10 -9.76
C ALA A 158 -8.02 0.06 -9.07
N ARG A 159 -6.78 0.45 -8.77
CA ARG A 159 -5.84 -0.38 -7.99
C ARG A 159 -5.79 0.10 -6.56
N ARG A 160 -5.42 1.36 -6.36
CA ARG A 160 -5.62 2.08 -5.11
C ARG A 160 -7.03 2.66 -5.10
N VAL A 161 -7.80 2.36 -4.06
CA VAL A 161 -9.20 2.82 -3.97
C VAL A 161 -9.40 3.86 -2.87
N TRP A 162 -8.36 4.16 -2.09
CA TRP A 162 -8.33 5.26 -1.13
C TRP A 162 -7.63 6.49 -1.73
N MET A 163 -8.15 7.69 -1.45
CA MET A 163 -7.55 8.95 -1.90
C MET A 163 -8.09 10.17 -1.15
N ARG A 164 -7.41 11.32 -1.27
CA ARG A 164 -7.95 12.63 -0.88
C ARG A 164 -8.37 13.42 -2.11
N LEU A 165 -9.64 13.79 -2.15
CA LEU A 165 -10.22 14.65 -3.19
C LEU A 165 -10.48 16.06 -2.64
N PRO A 166 -10.36 17.11 -3.48
CA PRO A 166 -10.56 18.49 -3.06
C PRO A 166 -11.99 18.68 -2.55
N GLY A 167 -12.13 19.28 -1.36
CA GLY A 167 -13.43 19.54 -0.72
C GLY A 167 -14.11 18.31 -0.11
N HIS A 168 -13.44 17.15 -0.07
CA HIS A 168 -13.96 15.92 0.52
C HIS A 168 -13.07 15.45 1.68
N PRO A 169 -13.64 14.73 2.68
CA PRO A 169 -12.83 13.95 3.61
C PRO A 169 -12.12 12.81 2.85
N ALA A 170 -11.30 12.02 3.54
CA ALA A 170 -10.75 10.78 2.98
C ALA A 170 -11.83 9.94 2.23
N VAL A 171 -11.55 9.59 0.98
CA VAL A 171 -12.48 8.94 0.05
C VAL A 171 -12.09 7.49 -0.18
N LEU A 172 -13.08 6.59 -0.17
CA LEU A 172 -12.98 5.22 -0.67
C LEU A 172 -13.84 5.04 -1.92
N VAL A 173 -13.22 4.60 -3.02
CA VAL A 173 -13.90 4.24 -4.27
C VAL A 173 -14.32 2.77 -4.21
N ASP A 174 -15.61 2.50 -3.98
CA ASP A 174 -16.13 1.15 -3.84
C ASP A 174 -16.23 0.43 -5.21
N VAL A 175 -15.13 -0.19 -5.61
CA VAL A 175 -15.09 -1.05 -6.81
C VAL A 175 -15.50 -2.49 -6.48
N PRO A 176 -16.37 -3.11 -7.31
CA PRO A 176 -16.69 -4.53 -7.20
C PRO A 176 -15.44 -5.39 -7.26
N ARG A 177 -15.28 -6.32 -6.30
CA ARG A 177 -14.20 -7.32 -6.30
C ARG A 177 -14.76 -8.73 -6.33
N ARG A 178 -14.13 -9.60 -7.12
CA ARG A 178 -14.50 -11.03 -7.27
C ARG A 178 -13.98 -11.94 -6.16
N ALA A 179 -13.21 -11.41 -5.20
CA ALA A 179 -12.72 -12.20 -4.07
C ALA A 179 -13.87 -12.66 -3.16
N PRO A 180 -13.77 -13.81 -2.47
CA PRO A 180 -14.79 -14.24 -1.50
C PRO A 180 -14.99 -13.22 -0.37
N GLU A 181 -16.19 -13.17 0.21
CA GLU A 181 -16.58 -12.16 1.22
C GLU A 181 -15.55 -11.97 2.35
N PRO A 182 -15.01 -13.03 3.00
CA PRO A 182 -14.10 -12.83 4.13
C PRO A 182 -12.84 -12.05 3.75
N TYR A 183 -12.33 -12.26 2.54
CA TYR A 183 -11.18 -11.52 2.02
C TYR A 183 -11.54 -10.08 1.69
N ARG A 184 -12.71 -9.85 1.07
CA ARG A 184 -13.18 -8.48 0.80
C ARG A 184 -13.35 -7.69 2.08
N ARG A 185 -13.86 -8.34 3.14
CA ARG A 185 -14.09 -7.73 4.45
C ARG A 185 -12.79 -7.41 5.17
N VAL A 186 -11.84 -8.34 5.24
CA VAL A 186 -10.51 -8.10 5.82
C VAL A 186 -9.79 -6.98 5.06
N TRP A 187 -9.75 -7.07 3.74
CA TRP A 187 -9.10 -6.06 2.91
C TRP A 187 -9.76 -4.68 3.09
N ARG A 188 -11.08 -4.55 2.96
CA ARG A 188 -11.75 -3.24 3.13
C ARG A 188 -11.69 -2.73 4.57
N GLY A 189 -12.01 -3.59 5.53
CA GLY A 189 -12.15 -3.20 6.93
C GLY A 189 -10.83 -2.90 7.63
N ILE A 190 -9.76 -3.63 7.28
CA ILE A 190 -8.46 -3.54 7.96
C ILE A 190 -7.47 -2.77 7.08
N HIS A 191 -7.19 -3.25 5.87
CA HIS A 191 -6.17 -2.67 4.99
C HIS A 191 -6.57 -1.27 4.49
N GLU A 192 -7.67 -1.19 3.75
CA GLU A 192 -8.19 0.08 3.20
C GLU A 192 -8.61 1.02 4.33
N GLY A 193 -9.19 0.48 5.40
CA GLY A 193 -9.48 1.24 6.61
C GLY A 193 -8.24 1.89 7.23
N ALA A 194 -7.09 1.21 7.27
CA ALA A 194 -5.85 1.79 7.80
C ALA A 194 -5.33 2.95 6.93
N HIS A 195 -5.46 2.84 5.60
CA HIS A 195 -5.14 3.94 4.70
C HIS A 195 -6.04 5.16 4.93
N LEU A 196 -7.35 4.93 5.13
CA LEU A 196 -8.31 6.01 5.43
C LEU A 196 -8.04 6.65 6.80
N ASP A 197 -7.66 5.87 7.82
CA ASP A 197 -7.24 6.38 9.12
C ASP A 197 -5.99 7.27 8.98
N HIS A 198 -5.04 6.88 8.12
CA HIS A 198 -3.84 7.65 7.80
C HIS A 198 -4.16 8.99 7.12
N LEU A 199 -5.02 8.99 6.11
CA LEU A 199 -5.49 10.21 5.46
C LEU A 199 -6.20 11.14 6.44
N ALA A 200 -7.11 10.61 7.26
CA ALA A 200 -7.88 11.39 8.22
C ALA A 200 -7.01 11.99 9.34
N ALA A 201 -5.93 11.32 9.73
CA ALA A 201 -5.01 11.84 10.75
C ALA A 201 -4.24 13.10 10.30
N GLY A 202 -4.08 13.33 9.00
CA GLY A 202 -3.41 14.51 8.45
C GLY A 202 -4.34 15.71 8.22
N GLU A 203 -5.67 15.53 8.27
CA GLU A 203 -6.65 16.59 8.00
C GLU A 203 -6.60 17.72 9.05
N GLY A 204 -6.18 17.43 10.29
CA GLY A 204 -6.13 18.40 11.38
C GLY A 204 -4.99 19.43 11.36
N ARG A 205 -3.99 19.31 10.45
CA ARG A 205 -2.79 20.18 10.46
C ARG A 205 -2.78 21.29 9.40
N SER A 206 -3.58 21.20 8.35
CA SER A 206 -3.43 22.07 7.17
C SER A 206 -4.56 23.08 6.98
N GLY A 207 -5.74 22.88 7.57
CA GLY A 207 -6.93 23.76 7.37
C GLY A 207 -7.43 23.85 5.90
N SER A 208 -6.64 23.40 4.94
CA SER A 208 -6.89 23.41 3.51
C SER A 208 -6.93 21.98 2.99
N LEU A 209 -8.12 21.55 2.59
CA LEU A 209 -8.37 20.30 1.86
C LEU A 209 -8.03 20.43 0.35
N ALA A 210 -7.30 21.48 -0.05
CA ALA A 210 -7.16 21.86 -1.46
C ALA A 210 -6.10 21.05 -2.25
N GLY A 211 -5.21 20.31 -1.59
CA GLY A 211 -4.08 19.61 -2.23
C GLY A 211 -4.03 18.10 -1.93
N PRO A 212 -3.20 17.32 -2.66
CA PRO A 212 -3.01 15.89 -2.40
C PRO A 212 -2.46 15.65 -0.98
N HIS A 213 -2.83 14.54 -0.35
CA HIS A 213 -2.28 14.16 0.95
C HIS A 213 -0.86 13.57 0.77
N PRO A 214 0.12 13.92 1.62
CA PRO A 214 1.49 13.40 1.50
C PRO A 214 1.57 11.87 1.47
N ALA A 215 0.67 11.19 2.19
CA ALA A 215 0.59 9.72 2.24
C ALA A 215 0.22 9.06 0.89
N GLU A 216 -0.29 9.80 -0.10
CA GLU A 216 -0.76 9.20 -1.35
C GLU A 216 0.37 8.92 -2.35
N PHE A 217 1.55 9.53 -2.20
CA PHE A 217 2.60 9.49 -3.22
C PHE A 217 4.00 9.43 -2.63
N GLY A 218 4.97 9.01 -3.45
CA GLY A 218 6.38 8.97 -3.10
C GLY A 218 6.68 8.16 -1.84
N HIS A 219 7.56 8.69 -0.98
CA HIS A 219 7.86 8.09 0.33
C HIS A 219 6.62 7.99 1.24
N GLY A 220 5.65 8.90 1.10
CA GLY A 220 4.42 8.84 1.89
C GLY A 220 3.56 7.64 1.53
N LEU A 221 3.53 7.23 0.25
CA LEU A 221 2.88 5.99 -0.18
C LEU A 221 3.56 4.78 0.46
N LEU A 222 4.90 4.74 0.47
CA LEU A 222 5.62 3.66 1.13
C LEU A 222 5.26 3.58 2.62
N ALA A 223 5.20 4.72 3.31
CA ALA A 223 4.80 4.78 4.71
C ALA A 223 3.34 4.32 4.91
N ALA A 224 2.43 4.68 4.00
CA ALA A 224 1.03 4.26 4.05
C ALA A 224 0.87 2.74 3.88
N GLU A 225 1.51 2.15 2.88
CA GLU A 225 1.49 0.69 2.66
C GLU A 225 2.17 -0.06 3.82
N SER A 226 3.27 0.47 4.34
CA SER A 226 3.93 -0.07 5.54
C SER A 226 3.02 -0.05 6.76
N TYR A 227 2.30 1.06 6.97
CA TYR A 227 1.35 1.20 8.07
C TYR A 227 0.18 0.22 7.94
N ALA A 228 -0.46 0.13 6.77
CA ALA A 228 -1.57 -0.79 6.55
C ALA A 228 -1.17 -2.25 6.79
N MET A 229 0.02 -2.65 6.32
CA MET A 229 0.55 -3.99 6.56
C MET A 229 0.94 -4.23 8.04
N ALA A 230 1.43 -3.22 8.75
CA ALA A 230 1.71 -3.33 10.18
C ALA A 230 0.42 -3.49 11.00
N VAL A 231 -0.64 -2.77 10.62
CA VAL A 231 -1.99 -2.96 11.17
C VAL A 231 -2.50 -4.38 10.91
N GLU A 232 -2.27 -4.94 9.72
CA GLU A 232 -2.61 -6.34 9.44
C GLU A 232 -1.86 -7.35 10.33
N LEU A 233 -0.57 -7.11 10.64
CA LEU A 233 0.21 -7.97 11.54
C LEU A 233 -0.30 -7.92 12.98
N VAL A 234 -0.66 -6.72 13.47
CA VAL A 234 -1.31 -6.55 14.78
C VAL A 234 -2.65 -7.28 14.79
N ALA A 235 -3.49 -7.05 13.77
CA ALA A 235 -4.80 -7.69 13.63
C ALA A 235 -4.70 -9.22 13.54
N LEU A 236 -3.63 -9.75 12.93
CA LEU A 236 -3.39 -11.18 12.81
C LEU A 236 -3.16 -11.83 14.18
N LEU A 237 -2.36 -11.21 15.05
CA LEU A 237 -2.14 -11.71 16.40
C LEU A 237 -3.39 -11.56 17.26
N GLU A 238 -4.03 -10.39 17.24
CA GLU A 238 -5.26 -10.15 18.01
C GLU A 238 -6.39 -11.12 17.62
N SER A 239 -6.61 -11.32 16.32
CA SER A 239 -7.62 -12.28 15.83
C SER A 239 -7.24 -13.72 16.21
N SER A 240 -5.95 -14.06 16.25
CA SER A 240 -5.48 -15.37 16.72
C SER A 240 -5.76 -15.58 18.22
N GLU A 241 -5.54 -14.56 19.05
CA GLU A 241 -5.85 -14.59 20.49
C GLU A 241 -7.35 -14.75 20.74
N ARG A 242 -8.18 -13.98 20.02
CA ARG A 242 -9.64 -14.02 20.11
C ARG A 242 -10.27 -15.28 19.50
N GLY A 243 -9.48 -16.16 18.88
CA GLY A 243 -9.99 -17.37 18.23
C GLY A 243 -10.72 -17.10 16.90
N GLU A 244 -10.57 -15.92 16.30
CA GLU A 244 -11.20 -15.48 15.05
C GLU A 244 -10.49 -16.06 13.82
N GLY A 245 -10.41 -17.39 13.75
CA GLY A 245 -9.52 -18.10 12.83
C GLY A 245 -9.69 -17.81 11.34
N ARG A 246 -10.89 -17.44 10.87
CA ARG A 246 -11.11 -17.00 9.47
C ARG A 246 -10.43 -15.66 9.15
N VAL A 247 -10.46 -14.72 10.09
CA VAL A 247 -9.81 -13.40 9.94
C VAL A 247 -8.31 -13.60 9.94
N ALA A 248 -7.78 -14.33 10.93
CA ALA A 248 -6.37 -14.69 11.00
C ALA A 248 -5.90 -15.42 9.72
N GLY A 249 -6.70 -16.35 9.20
CA GLY A 249 -6.42 -17.04 7.93
C GLY A 249 -6.32 -16.08 6.74
N CYS A 250 -7.30 -15.19 6.57
CA CYS A 250 -7.27 -14.20 5.48
C CYS A 250 -6.06 -13.26 5.58
N LEU A 251 -5.67 -12.85 6.80
CA LEU A 251 -4.49 -12.00 7.02
C LEU A 251 -3.18 -12.74 6.69
N ARG A 252 -3.03 -14.01 7.09
CA ARG A 252 -1.87 -14.84 6.68
C ARG A 252 -1.79 -15.00 5.18
N ASP A 253 -2.93 -15.20 4.54
CA ASP A 253 -3.02 -15.33 3.09
C ASP A 253 -2.66 -14.01 2.39
N GLY A 254 -3.05 -12.87 2.99
CA GLY A 254 -2.63 -11.54 2.56
C GLY A 254 -1.11 -11.35 2.61
N ILE A 255 -0.47 -11.78 3.70
CA ILE A 255 1.00 -11.77 3.85
C ILE A 255 1.67 -12.68 2.81
N ALA A 256 1.18 -13.92 2.65
CA ALA A 256 1.70 -14.84 1.63
C ALA A 256 1.59 -14.26 0.22
N GLU A 257 0.46 -13.60 -0.09
CA GLU A 257 0.27 -12.89 -1.35
C GLU A 257 1.30 -11.78 -1.54
N ARG A 258 1.65 -10.99 -0.51
CA ARG A 258 2.61 -9.89 -0.65
C ARG A 258 4.03 -10.40 -0.88
N ILE A 259 4.42 -11.47 -0.18
CA ILE A 259 5.68 -12.18 -0.42
C ILE A 259 5.74 -12.71 -1.85
N GLY A 260 4.67 -13.38 -2.32
CA GLY A 260 4.63 -13.98 -3.66
C GLY A 260 4.65 -12.96 -4.81
N ARG A 261 4.18 -11.73 -4.54
CA ARG A 261 4.18 -10.61 -5.49
C ARG A 261 5.52 -9.90 -5.64
N LEU A 262 6.50 -10.18 -4.78
CA LEU A 262 7.84 -9.59 -4.94
C LEU A 262 8.44 -9.97 -6.30
N PRO A 263 8.97 -8.99 -7.06
CA PRO A 263 9.66 -9.26 -8.32
C PRO A 263 10.80 -10.26 -8.11
N GLY A 264 10.81 -11.33 -8.92
CA GLY A 264 11.82 -12.39 -8.83
C GLY A 264 11.53 -13.49 -7.81
N PHE A 265 10.38 -13.50 -7.11
CA PHE A 265 10.03 -14.60 -6.20
C PHE A 265 10.08 -15.98 -6.91
N PRO A 266 10.71 -17.02 -6.31
CA PRO A 266 11.11 -17.11 -4.90
C PRO A 266 12.47 -16.51 -4.54
N GLY A 267 13.20 -15.94 -5.51
CA GLY A 267 14.56 -15.44 -5.28
C GLY A 267 15.45 -16.55 -4.74
N ARG A 268 16.03 -16.31 -3.56
CA ARG A 268 16.89 -17.28 -2.83
C ARG A 268 16.13 -18.12 -1.80
N LEU A 269 14.81 -17.94 -1.66
CA LEU A 269 14.02 -18.63 -0.65
C LEU A 269 13.88 -20.12 -0.97
N ARG A 270 14.09 -20.96 0.06
CA ARG A 270 13.61 -22.34 0.03
C ARG A 270 12.12 -22.32 0.30
N LEU A 271 11.31 -22.95 -0.55
CA LEU A 271 9.85 -23.02 -0.42
C LEU A 271 9.40 -24.02 0.66
N THR A 272 9.98 -23.88 1.85
CA THR A 272 9.66 -24.64 3.06
C THR A 272 8.56 -23.92 3.84
N GLY A 273 7.72 -24.68 4.54
CA GLY A 273 6.60 -24.09 5.29
C GLY A 273 5.34 -23.85 4.47
N ARG A 274 4.21 -23.61 5.15
CA ARG A 274 2.89 -23.44 4.52
C ARG A 274 2.78 -22.08 3.85
N THR A 275 3.30 -21.03 4.49
CA THR A 275 3.19 -19.65 4.00
C THR A 275 3.95 -19.46 2.68
N LEU A 276 5.20 -19.92 2.56
CA LEU A 276 5.97 -19.80 1.31
C LEU A 276 5.41 -20.65 0.16
N ARG A 277 4.90 -21.86 0.45
CA ARG A 277 4.20 -22.66 -0.57
C ARG A 277 2.96 -21.95 -1.09
N ARG A 278 2.22 -21.27 -0.21
CA ARG A 278 1.06 -20.47 -0.61
C ARG A 278 1.47 -19.26 -1.43
N ALA A 279 2.55 -18.58 -1.06
CA ALA A 279 3.09 -17.43 -1.79
C ALA A 279 3.40 -17.74 -3.26
N ALA A 280 3.83 -18.97 -3.58
CA ALA A 280 4.11 -19.39 -4.96
C ALA A 280 2.92 -19.28 -5.94
N GLY A 281 1.68 -19.28 -5.43
CA GLY A 281 0.47 -19.10 -6.24
C GLY A 281 0.14 -17.64 -6.58
N HIS A 282 0.94 -16.68 -6.09
CA HIS A 282 0.65 -15.26 -6.24
C HIS A 282 1.67 -14.56 -7.15
N ARG A 283 1.16 -13.74 -8.08
CA ARG A 283 1.92 -12.89 -9.00
C ARG A 283 1.14 -11.59 -9.21
N GLU A 284 1.84 -10.47 -9.37
CA GLU A 284 1.24 -9.18 -9.74
C GLU A 284 2.10 -8.49 -10.80
N PRO A 285 1.71 -8.57 -12.08
CA PRO A 285 2.47 -7.99 -13.18
C PRO A 285 2.75 -6.49 -13.02
N GLU A 286 1.84 -5.72 -12.42
CA GLU A 286 2.06 -4.28 -12.20
C GLU A 286 3.18 -3.99 -11.20
N LEU A 287 3.41 -4.87 -10.21
CA LEU A 287 4.49 -4.73 -9.23
C LEU A 287 5.83 -5.26 -9.73
N ALA A 288 5.83 -6.05 -10.82
CA ALA A 288 7.05 -6.64 -11.38
C ALA A 288 8.14 -5.61 -11.72
N ALA A 289 7.74 -4.37 -12.05
CA ALA A 289 8.63 -3.26 -12.36
C ALA A 289 8.67 -2.19 -11.25
N LEU A 290 8.22 -2.52 -10.03
CA LEU A 290 8.18 -1.65 -8.86
C LEU A 290 8.76 -2.36 -7.61
N PRO A 291 10.03 -2.84 -7.66
CA PRO A 291 10.64 -3.59 -6.56
C PRO A 291 10.65 -2.84 -5.24
N THR A 292 10.87 -1.52 -5.23
CA THR A 292 10.87 -0.68 -4.02
C THR A 292 9.49 -0.63 -3.37
N LEU A 293 8.44 -0.43 -4.17
CA LEU A 293 7.05 -0.44 -3.66
C LEU A 293 6.65 -1.85 -3.19
N ALA A 294 7.00 -2.89 -3.96
CA ALA A 294 6.70 -4.27 -3.61
C ALA A 294 7.40 -4.67 -2.28
N ALA A 295 8.65 -4.26 -2.08
CA ALA A 295 9.40 -4.50 -0.84
C ALA A 295 8.76 -3.80 0.36
N ALA A 296 8.22 -2.58 0.20
CA ALA A 296 7.59 -1.85 1.29
C ALA A 296 6.36 -2.56 1.89
N TYR A 297 5.66 -3.41 1.12
CA TYR A 297 4.59 -4.25 1.67
C TYR A 297 5.07 -5.34 2.64
N VAL A 298 6.38 -5.64 2.66
CA VAL A 298 6.96 -6.70 3.49
C VAL A 298 7.94 -6.15 4.52
N THR A 299 8.94 -5.37 4.09
CA THR A 299 9.99 -4.86 4.99
C THR A 299 9.54 -3.61 5.74
N GLY A 300 8.77 -2.76 5.08
CA GLY A 300 8.17 -1.55 5.65
C GLY A 300 7.41 -1.77 6.97
N PRO A 301 6.43 -2.69 7.06
CA PRO A 301 5.73 -2.94 8.32
C PRO A 301 6.65 -3.47 9.42
N LEU A 302 7.67 -4.27 9.07
CA LEU A 302 8.60 -4.84 10.05
C LEU A 302 9.50 -3.78 10.65
N ARG A 303 10.06 -2.91 9.81
CA ARG A 303 10.83 -1.72 10.22
C ARG A 303 10.00 -0.80 11.10
N LEU A 304 8.77 -0.50 10.70
CA LEU A 304 7.85 0.32 11.48
C LEU A 304 7.58 -0.27 12.87
N LEU A 305 7.35 -1.58 12.96
CA LEU A 305 7.11 -2.28 14.22
C LEU A 305 8.38 -2.45 15.08
N ALA A 306 9.56 -2.36 14.47
CA ALA A 306 10.84 -2.34 15.16
C ALA A 306 11.22 -0.96 15.73
N GLY A 307 10.52 0.11 15.31
CA GLY A 307 10.69 1.47 15.82
C GLY A 307 11.16 2.50 14.80
N ASP A 308 11.31 2.13 13.52
CA ASP A 308 11.78 3.06 12.49
C ASP A 308 10.85 4.26 12.31
N ASP A 309 11.46 5.43 12.08
CA ASP A 309 10.76 6.68 11.85
C ASP A 309 10.27 6.79 10.40
N LEU A 310 9.23 6.03 10.06
CA LEU A 310 8.47 6.29 8.83
C LEU A 310 7.61 7.54 9.01
N ALA A 311 7.49 8.36 7.97
CA ALA A 311 6.71 9.61 7.93
C ALA A 311 5.19 9.38 8.17
N LEU A 312 4.84 9.04 9.41
CA LEU A 312 3.51 8.75 9.92
C LEU A 312 3.14 9.77 10.99
N PRO A 313 1.86 10.16 11.08
CA PRO A 313 1.36 10.94 12.20
C PRO A 313 1.69 10.29 13.55
N VAL A 314 2.25 11.08 14.48
CA VAL A 314 2.75 10.61 15.79
C VAL A 314 1.74 9.74 16.55
N ARG A 315 0.45 10.12 16.54
CA ARG A 315 -0.60 9.34 17.21
C ARG A 315 -0.77 7.94 16.60
N LEU A 316 -0.77 7.83 15.26
CA LEU A 316 -0.91 6.53 14.60
C LEU A 316 0.27 5.61 14.94
N ARG A 317 1.48 6.17 14.99
CA ARG A 317 2.68 5.44 15.39
C ARG A 317 2.59 4.97 16.84
N ALA A 318 2.24 5.86 17.77
CA ALA A 318 2.14 5.54 19.18
C ALA A 318 1.09 4.45 19.47
N ASP A 319 -0.09 4.56 18.88
CA ASP A 319 -1.16 3.57 19.06
C ASP A 319 -0.78 2.21 18.48
N LEU A 320 -0.15 2.18 17.29
CA LEU A 320 0.35 0.96 16.66
C LEU A 320 1.44 0.29 17.52
N ALA A 321 2.44 1.07 17.94
CA ALA A 321 3.55 0.58 18.76
C ALA A 321 3.04 0.02 20.10
N GLY A 322 2.15 0.74 20.79
CA GLY A 322 1.58 0.30 22.05
C GLY A 322 0.84 -1.04 21.94
N ARG A 323 0.06 -1.24 20.87
CA ARG A 323 -0.60 -2.53 20.61
C ARG A 323 0.40 -3.63 20.28
N TRP A 324 1.38 -3.35 19.43
CA TRP A 324 2.40 -4.32 19.05
C TRP A 324 3.25 -4.78 20.24
N GLU A 325 3.72 -3.86 21.08
CA GLU A 325 4.52 -4.17 22.28
C GLU A 325 3.77 -5.06 23.28
N ALA A 326 2.46 -4.83 23.45
CA ALA A 326 1.61 -5.66 24.28
C ALA A 326 1.45 -7.08 23.71
N LEU A 327 1.38 -7.22 22.39
CA LEU A 327 1.32 -8.52 21.70
C LEU A 327 2.67 -9.25 21.75
N THR A 328 3.79 -8.57 21.50
CA THR A 328 5.12 -9.19 21.55
C THR A 328 5.44 -9.74 22.93
N ARG A 329 5.00 -9.10 24.02
CA ARG A 329 5.16 -9.65 25.38
C ARG A 329 4.52 -11.03 25.54
N ARG A 330 3.43 -11.31 24.81
CA ARG A 330 2.63 -12.53 24.93
C ARG A 330 2.93 -13.57 23.84
N TRP A 331 3.47 -13.16 22.69
CA TRP A 331 3.75 -14.03 21.55
C TRP A 331 5.25 -14.24 21.33
N PRO A 332 5.81 -15.42 21.68
CA PRO A 332 7.21 -15.74 21.43
C PRO A 332 7.62 -15.64 19.96
N ALA A 333 6.73 -16.02 19.03
CA ALA A 333 6.98 -15.92 17.59
C ALA A 333 7.17 -14.46 17.14
N ALA A 334 6.36 -13.52 17.66
CA ALA A 334 6.49 -12.10 17.35
C ALA A 334 7.80 -11.52 17.90
N ARG A 335 8.22 -11.92 19.12
CA ARG A 335 9.52 -11.51 19.68
C ARG A 335 10.69 -11.98 18.82
N ARG A 336 10.67 -13.25 18.38
CA ARG A 336 11.70 -13.81 17.51
C ARG A 336 11.77 -13.07 16.17
N LEU A 337 10.62 -12.78 15.56
CA LEU A 337 10.56 -11.98 14.34
C LEU A 337 11.24 -10.61 14.55
N MET A 338 10.93 -9.91 15.64
CA MET A 338 11.53 -8.60 15.92
C MET A 338 13.02 -8.65 16.26
N ALA A 339 13.52 -9.75 16.82
CA ALA A 339 14.96 -9.94 16.99
C ALA A 339 15.66 -9.99 15.62
N ILE A 340 15.17 -10.86 14.72
CA ILE A 340 15.70 -10.99 13.36
C ILE A 340 15.64 -9.66 12.59
N VAL A 341 14.53 -8.93 12.70
CA VAL A 341 14.38 -7.63 12.02
C VAL A 341 15.44 -6.62 12.47
N ARG A 342 15.73 -6.57 13.78
CA ARG A 342 16.76 -5.67 14.31
C ARG A 342 18.16 -6.07 13.88
N ASP A 343 18.44 -7.37 13.83
CA ASP A 343 19.74 -7.88 13.37
C ASP A 343 19.97 -7.50 11.90
N VAL A 344 19.00 -7.80 11.03
CA VAL A 344 19.06 -7.42 9.60
C VAL A 344 19.21 -5.91 9.42
N HIS A 345 18.50 -5.11 10.22
CA HIS A 345 18.61 -3.65 10.13
C HIS A 345 19.99 -3.13 10.58
N ALA A 346 20.57 -3.72 11.64
CA ALA A 346 21.90 -3.36 12.11
C ALA A 346 22.98 -3.67 11.05
N ASP A 347 22.85 -4.79 10.34
CA ASP A 347 23.73 -5.16 9.24
C ASP A 347 23.64 -4.15 8.08
N GLU A 348 22.41 -3.77 7.67
CA GLU A 348 22.18 -2.78 6.60
C GLU A 348 22.80 -1.40 6.92
N VAL A 349 22.71 -0.94 8.17
CA VAL A 349 23.30 0.34 8.62
C VAL A 349 24.83 0.27 8.64
N SER A 350 25.38 -0.88 9.04
CA SER A 350 26.83 -1.12 9.09
C SER A 350 27.43 -1.14 7.67
N ASP A 351 26.78 -1.82 6.74
CA ASP A 351 27.20 -1.90 5.33
C ASP A 351 27.05 -0.58 4.57
N ALA A 352 26.13 0.30 4.99
CA ALA A 352 25.95 1.64 4.43
C ALA A 352 26.99 2.66 4.92
N SER A 353 27.80 2.32 5.95
CA SER A 353 28.77 3.22 6.58
C SER A 353 30.27 2.96 6.28
N PRO A 354 30.74 2.55 5.08
CA PRO A 354 32.15 2.25 4.87
C PRO A 354 33.05 3.47 4.57
N LEU A 355 32.60 4.72 4.77
CA LEU A 355 33.40 5.91 4.47
C LEU A 355 33.42 6.94 5.62
N PHE A 356 34.10 6.61 6.71
CA PHE A 356 34.87 7.56 7.52
C PHE A 356 36.03 6.82 8.22
N VAL A 357 36.94 6.24 7.43
CA VAL A 357 38.30 6.01 7.91
C VAL A 357 39.15 7.11 7.29
N VAL A 358 39.37 8.17 8.07
CA VAL A 358 40.43 9.14 7.80
C VAL A 358 41.75 8.37 7.88
N GLN A 359 42.50 8.32 6.79
CA GLN A 359 43.94 8.06 6.81
C GLN A 359 44.66 9.31 6.33
#